data_AF-A0A0G3H188-F1
#
_entry.id   AF-A0A0G3H188-F1
#
_cell.length_a   1.000
_cell.length_b   1.000
_cell.length_c   1.000
_cell.angle_alpha   90.00
_cell.angle_beta   90.00
_cell.angle_gamma   90.00
#
_symmetry.space_group_name_H-M   'P 1'
#
loop_
_entity.id
_entity.type
_entity.pdbx_description
1 polymer ?
#
loop_
_entity_poly.entity_id
_entity_poly.type
_entity_poly.pdbx_seq_one_letter_code
_entity_poly.pdbx_strand_id
1 'polypeptide(L)'
;MSRFFALVSALLFSVLTLGVFGGSYAYAQVATSVEIIDPDDILSEAEEQDLTTYTEQAPLPEPITTVTFIVLRHGDEPFNDFVVNYLKSNRPDLLNPTQDKFADGSVTFALATESRLVGTYVGDDVDNVIQLRSNPDRFVDEMKPALGDGNWVAGLKTGVDTVAAGPEEPGSNIIPIILFSGLGISTLGGLFAAIAATRKKTRATAREQYDFISQNYGRLAQELTRIDVQANNLNNPLVDAELRSQWEDIRDGFLAVHEDMMSLPEFSGPEDKTLYKHAKKIATIHEKVEQVVAAEKNLETLHKLETGDIATRRNQLEDIRSDILSGSLKTEKPAHREAITALQNRCDALFNQLGSPQFISDYARLIKDYQTILTHVREEQFTHVPETTHAPTLGSSDWRPGYGYNGYVPYMIMHTMDQEAQAATSSSSSSNSTSFSGGFSGAGVSGRF
;
A
#
# COMPACT_ATOMS: atom_id res chain seq x y z
N MET A 1 -51.81 6.94 -60.05
CA MET A 1 -50.99 8.00 -60.68
C MET A 1 -49.81 8.27 -59.79
N SER A 2 -48.63 8.27 -60.40
CA SER A 2 -47.30 8.22 -59.79
C SER A 2 -46.60 9.59 -59.78
N ARG A 3 -45.49 9.68 -59.04
CA ARG A 3 -44.29 10.55 -59.22
C ARG A 3 -44.32 11.88 -58.47
N PHE A 4 -43.38 12.25 -57.59
CA PHE A 4 -41.88 12.26 -57.55
C PHE A 4 -41.38 13.73 -57.64
N PHE A 5 -40.60 14.14 -56.63
CA PHE A 5 -39.44 15.08 -56.63
C PHE A 5 -39.63 16.54 -57.13
N ALA A 6 -39.44 17.53 -56.24
CA ALA A 6 -38.19 18.31 -56.02
C ALA A 6 -38.21 19.64 -56.84
N LEU A 7 -37.56 20.77 -56.57
CA LEU A 7 -36.51 21.26 -55.66
C LEU A 7 -36.41 22.81 -55.91
N VAL A 8 -35.80 23.57 -54.99
CA VAL A 8 -35.08 24.86 -55.18
C VAL A 8 -35.84 26.21 -55.22
N SER A 9 -35.57 27.08 -54.23
CA SER A 9 -34.84 28.39 -54.31
C SER A 9 -35.28 29.32 -53.16
N ALA A 10 -34.44 29.57 -52.14
CA ALA A 10 -33.44 30.66 -52.04
C ALA A 10 -34.10 32.06 -51.84
N LEU A 11 -33.83 32.84 -50.78
CA LEU A 11 -32.61 33.65 -50.61
C LEU A 11 -32.60 34.41 -49.24
N LEU A 12 -31.44 34.42 -48.54
CA LEU A 12 -30.72 35.53 -47.84
C LEU A 12 -31.37 36.34 -46.68
N PHE A 13 -30.69 36.86 -45.64
CA PHE A 13 -29.30 37.35 -45.46
C PHE A 13 -28.94 37.47 -43.93
N SER A 14 -27.74 36.99 -43.51
CA SER A 14 -26.81 37.47 -42.43
C SER A 14 -27.18 37.39 -40.93
N VAL A 15 -26.30 37.14 -39.93
CA VAL A 15 -24.88 37.50 -39.71
C VAL A 15 -24.18 36.43 -38.84
N LEU A 16 -22.88 36.24 -39.10
CA LEU A 16 -21.84 35.52 -38.33
C LEU A 16 -21.90 35.64 -36.79
N THR A 17 -21.74 34.51 -36.10
CA THR A 17 -20.82 34.39 -34.95
C THR A 17 -19.96 33.15 -35.12
N LEU A 18 -18.64 33.39 -35.26
CA LEU A 18 -17.57 32.41 -35.20
C LEU A 18 -17.49 31.87 -33.77
N GLY A 19 -18.08 30.71 -33.52
CA GLY A 19 -17.76 29.85 -32.39
C GLY A 19 -16.88 28.71 -32.88
N VAL A 20 -15.58 28.81 -32.62
CA VAL A 20 -14.64 27.70 -32.76
C VAL A 20 -15.15 26.57 -31.86
N PHE A 21 -15.81 25.57 -32.46
CA PHE A 21 -15.97 24.27 -31.83
C PHE A 21 -14.57 23.68 -31.75
N GLY A 22 -13.88 23.95 -30.64
CA GLY A 22 -12.77 23.14 -30.20
C GLY A 22 -13.33 21.74 -30.00
N GLY A 23 -13.08 20.87 -30.99
CA GLY A 23 -13.30 19.45 -30.82
C GLY A 23 -12.52 19.01 -29.59
N SER A 24 -13.23 18.71 -28.51
CA SER A 24 -12.69 17.78 -27.52
C SER A 24 -12.45 16.49 -28.29
N TYR A 25 -11.20 16.21 -28.62
CA TYR A 25 -10.78 14.85 -28.90
C TYR A 25 -11.01 14.07 -27.60
N ALA A 26 -12.24 13.58 -27.41
CA ALA A 26 -12.44 12.42 -26.57
C ALA A 26 -11.67 11.32 -27.28
N TYR A 27 -10.44 11.05 -26.83
CA TYR A 27 -9.82 9.77 -27.11
C TYR A 27 -10.81 8.73 -26.58
N ALA A 28 -11.45 8.02 -27.49
CA ALA A 28 -12.13 6.79 -27.13
C ALA A 28 -11.02 5.88 -26.62
N GLN A 29 -10.88 5.76 -25.29
CA GLN A 29 -10.11 4.67 -24.72
C GLN A 29 -10.69 3.40 -25.35
N VAL A 30 -9.87 2.67 -26.09
CA VAL A 30 -10.24 1.33 -26.54
C VAL A 30 -10.46 0.55 -25.25
N ALA A 31 -11.67 0.07 -25.03
CA ALA A 31 -11.98 -0.69 -23.82
C ALA A 31 -11.05 -1.92 -23.78
N THR A 32 -10.26 -2.04 -22.72
CA THR A 32 -9.38 -3.19 -22.52
C THR A 32 -10.24 -4.45 -22.39
N SER A 33 -10.05 -5.40 -23.29
CA SER A 33 -10.70 -6.71 -23.20
C SER A 33 -10.00 -7.53 -22.13
N VAL A 34 -10.75 -8.07 -21.18
CA VAL A 34 -10.22 -8.95 -20.14
C VAL A 34 -10.74 -10.36 -20.34
N GLU A 35 -9.85 -11.33 -20.29
CA GLU A 35 -10.18 -12.74 -20.48
C GLU A 35 -9.53 -13.61 -19.41
N ILE A 36 -10.28 -14.60 -18.91
CA ILE A 36 -9.80 -15.57 -17.93
C ILE A 36 -9.94 -16.97 -18.53
N ILE A 37 -8.84 -17.71 -18.54
CA ILE A 37 -8.74 -19.09 -19.00
C ILE A 37 -8.47 -19.94 -17.77
N ASP A 38 -9.52 -20.48 -17.17
CA ASP A 38 -9.47 -21.36 -16.01
C ASP A 38 -10.19 -22.69 -16.30
N PRO A 39 -9.53 -23.63 -17.01
CA PRO A 39 -10.16 -24.89 -17.41
C PRO A 39 -10.39 -25.86 -16.24
N ASP A 40 -9.72 -25.64 -15.11
CA ASP A 40 -9.72 -26.52 -13.94
C ASP A 40 -10.62 -25.99 -12.80
N ASP A 41 -11.35 -24.88 -13.03
CA ASP A 41 -12.26 -24.21 -12.09
C ASP A 41 -11.58 -23.93 -10.75
N ILE A 42 -10.37 -23.33 -10.83
CA ILE A 42 -9.51 -23.03 -9.68
C ILE A 42 -9.98 -21.78 -8.96
N LEU A 43 -10.36 -20.76 -9.72
CA LEU A 43 -11.02 -19.55 -9.25
C LEU A 43 -12.53 -19.77 -9.25
N SER A 44 -13.20 -19.31 -8.21
CA SER A 44 -14.66 -19.25 -8.22
C SER A 44 -15.17 -18.15 -9.17
N GLU A 45 -16.42 -18.26 -9.62
CA GLU A 45 -17.06 -17.22 -10.45
C GLU A 45 -16.97 -15.80 -9.84
N ALA A 46 -17.03 -15.70 -8.52
CA ALA A 46 -16.91 -14.44 -7.81
C ALA A 46 -15.49 -13.85 -7.91
N GLU A 47 -14.47 -14.71 -7.86
CA GLU A 47 -13.06 -14.36 -7.99
C GLU A 47 -12.70 -13.94 -9.42
N GLU A 48 -13.22 -14.66 -10.41
CA GLU A 48 -13.10 -14.30 -11.83
C GLU A 48 -13.74 -12.95 -12.14
N GLN A 49 -14.96 -12.71 -11.64
CA GLN A 49 -15.66 -11.45 -11.81
C GLN A 49 -14.90 -10.30 -11.11
N ASP A 50 -14.35 -10.55 -9.94
CA ASP A 50 -13.57 -9.58 -9.17
C ASP A 50 -12.26 -9.21 -9.90
N LEU A 51 -11.55 -10.20 -10.47
CA LEU A 51 -10.35 -9.99 -11.27
C LEU A 51 -10.65 -9.27 -12.59
N THR A 52 -11.74 -9.63 -13.27
CA THR A 52 -12.20 -8.97 -14.50
C THR A 52 -12.54 -7.52 -14.24
N THR A 53 -13.42 -7.27 -13.25
CA THR A 53 -13.86 -5.93 -12.87
C THR A 53 -12.69 -5.08 -12.46
N TYR A 54 -11.68 -5.63 -11.81
CA TYR A 54 -10.49 -4.87 -11.49
C TYR A 54 -9.70 -4.46 -12.73
N THR A 55 -9.38 -5.42 -13.58
CA THR A 55 -8.46 -5.22 -14.70
C THR A 55 -9.02 -4.20 -15.70
N GLU A 56 -10.34 -4.21 -15.94
CA GLU A 56 -11.04 -3.20 -16.75
C GLU A 56 -10.95 -1.77 -16.19
N GLN A 57 -10.56 -1.61 -14.93
CA GLN A 57 -10.52 -0.33 -14.22
C GLN A 57 -9.11 0.16 -13.97
N ALA A 58 -8.12 -0.70 -14.17
CA ALA A 58 -6.71 -0.36 -14.04
C ALA A 58 -6.33 0.69 -15.11
N PRO A 59 -5.50 1.68 -14.76
CA PRO A 59 -5.05 2.71 -15.70
C PRO A 59 -3.93 2.17 -16.59
N LEU A 60 -4.23 1.17 -17.41
CA LEU A 60 -3.23 0.51 -18.26
C LEU A 60 -2.73 1.48 -19.35
N PRO A 61 -1.40 1.55 -19.57
CA PRO A 61 -0.86 2.39 -20.63
C PRO A 61 -1.23 1.87 -22.03
N GLU A 62 -1.44 2.78 -22.98
CA GLU A 62 -1.43 2.44 -24.40
C GLU A 62 -0.06 1.80 -24.75
N PRO A 63 0.01 0.74 -25.58
CA PRO A 63 -1.02 0.23 -26.49
C PRO A 63 -1.83 -0.98 -25.94
N ILE A 64 -1.94 -1.16 -24.62
CA ILE A 64 -2.58 -2.36 -24.05
C ILE A 64 -4.08 -2.38 -24.36
N THR A 65 -4.50 -3.37 -25.15
CA THR A 65 -5.90 -3.58 -25.54
C THR A 65 -6.49 -4.87 -24.99
N THR A 66 -5.66 -5.85 -24.64
CA THR A 66 -6.12 -7.15 -24.12
C THR A 66 -5.28 -7.58 -22.92
N VAL A 67 -5.95 -8.01 -21.85
CA VAL A 67 -5.32 -8.67 -20.69
C VAL A 67 -5.91 -10.07 -20.53
N THR A 68 -5.06 -11.09 -20.54
CA THR A 68 -5.47 -12.48 -20.39
C THR A 68 -4.85 -13.08 -19.12
N PHE A 69 -5.67 -13.76 -18.32
CA PHE A 69 -5.25 -14.58 -17.20
C PHE A 69 -5.36 -16.06 -17.57
N ILE A 70 -4.29 -16.81 -17.42
CA ILE A 70 -4.26 -18.27 -17.60
C ILE A 70 -4.03 -18.90 -16.24
N VAL A 71 -5.04 -19.55 -15.69
CA VAL A 71 -4.98 -20.19 -14.37
C VAL A 71 -5.07 -21.68 -14.56
N LEU A 72 -4.00 -22.39 -14.22
CA LEU A 72 -3.86 -23.82 -14.43
C LEU A 72 -3.55 -24.50 -13.10
N ARG A 73 -3.93 -25.76 -12.97
CA ARG A 73 -3.57 -26.55 -11.79
C ARG A 73 -2.09 -26.89 -11.81
N HIS A 74 -1.60 -27.32 -12.96
CA HIS A 74 -0.23 -27.76 -13.18
C HIS A 74 0.43 -27.02 -14.35
N GLY A 75 1.74 -26.87 -14.25
CA GLY A 75 2.62 -26.40 -15.32
C GLY A 75 3.98 -27.07 -15.23
N ASP A 76 4.67 -27.16 -16.37
CA ASP A 76 5.99 -27.78 -16.49
C ASP A 76 7.10 -26.72 -16.57
N GLU A 77 8.31 -27.08 -16.15
CA GLU A 77 9.52 -26.27 -16.37
C GLU A 77 10.25 -26.72 -17.66
N PRO A 78 10.82 -25.79 -18.45
CA PRO A 78 10.81 -24.33 -18.27
C PRO A 78 9.42 -23.72 -18.50
N PHE A 79 8.95 -22.92 -17.55
CA PHE A 79 7.55 -22.46 -17.55
C PHE A 79 7.20 -21.55 -18.73
N ASN A 80 8.15 -20.72 -19.18
CA ASN A 80 8.02 -19.92 -20.40
C ASN A 80 7.67 -20.78 -21.63
N ASP A 81 8.35 -21.93 -21.78
CA ASP A 81 8.12 -22.84 -22.91
C ASP A 81 6.79 -23.57 -22.79
N PHE A 82 6.42 -23.95 -21.56
CA PHE A 82 5.12 -24.54 -21.27
C PHE A 82 3.98 -23.58 -21.66
N VAL A 83 4.04 -22.31 -21.25
CA VAL A 83 3.02 -21.30 -21.58
C VAL A 83 2.95 -21.07 -23.09
N VAL A 84 4.08 -20.94 -23.78
CA VAL A 84 4.09 -20.76 -25.26
C VAL A 84 3.46 -21.96 -25.96
N ASN A 85 3.78 -23.19 -25.54
CA ASN A 85 3.20 -24.40 -26.12
C ASN A 85 1.69 -24.52 -25.84
N TYR A 86 1.27 -24.13 -24.64
CA TYR A 86 -0.14 -24.04 -24.27
C TYR A 86 -0.89 -23.05 -25.19
N LEU A 87 -0.34 -21.85 -25.38
CA LEU A 87 -0.92 -20.84 -26.26
C LEU A 87 -0.99 -21.31 -27.72
N LYS A 88 0.09 -21.88 -28.27
CA LYS A 88 0.07 -22.43 -29.65
C LYS A 88 -1.02 -23.47 -29.88
N SER A 89 -1.32 -24.27 -28.86
CA SER A 89 -2.27 -25.38 -28.96
C SER A 89 -3.72 -24.94 -28.72
N ASN A 90 -3.94 -23.99 -27.79
CA ASN A 90 -5.28 -23.66 -27.30
C ASN A 90 -5.73 -22.25 -27.68
N ARG A 91 -4.81 -21.29 -27.76
CA ARG A 91 -5.06 -19.86 -27.98
C ARG A 91 -4.02 -19.20 -28.90
N PRO A 92 -3.90 -19.68 -30.16
CA PRO A 92 -2.94 -19.14 -31.11
C PRO A 92 -3.22 -17.67 -31.47
N ASP A 93 -4.42 -17.18 -31.18
CA ASP A 93 -4.84 -15.79 -31.34
C ASP A 93 -4.14 -14.82 -30.37
N LEU A 94 -3.61 -15.32 -29.25
CA LEU A 94 -2.80 -14.53 -28.29
C LEU A 94 -1.32 -14.42 -28.71
N LEU A 95 -0.96 -15.00 -29.83
CA LEU A 95 0.36 -14.91 -30.44
C LEU A 95 0.29 -14.08 -31.72
N ASN A 96 1.44 -13.55 -32.15
CA ASN A 96 1.52 -12.89 -33.45
C ASN A 96 1.27 -13.89 -34.60
N PRO A 97 1.01 -13.42 -35.84
CA PRO A 97 0.70 -14.32 -36.97
C PRO A 97 1.76 -15.38 -37.29
N THR A 98 3.03 -15.11 -36.95
CA THR A 98 4.17 -16.04 -37.12
C THR A 98 4.37 -16.98 -35.93
N GLN A 99 3.62 -16.80 -34.85
CA GLN A 99 3.66 -17.57 -33.59
C GLN A 99 5.06 -17.66 -32.95
N ASP A 100 5.88 -16.64 -33.18
CA ASP A 100 7.23 -16.50 -32.62
C ASP A 100 7.32 -15.38 -31.57
N LYS A 101 6.22 -14.66 -31.34
CA LYS A 101 6.05 -13.65 -30.27
C LYS A 101 4.62 -13.61 -29.76
N PHE A 102 4.41 -12.95 -28.61
CA PHE A 102 3.07 -12.58 -28.14
C PHE A 102 2.44 -11.54 -29.07
N ALA A 103 1.10 -11.50 -29.11
CA ALA A 103 0.38 -10.55 -29.94
C ALA A 103 0.60 -9.09 -29.49
N ASP A 104 0.58 -8.15 -30.43
CA ASP A 104 0.67 -6.71 -30.11
C ASP A 104 -0.52 -6.27 -29.24
N GLY A 105 -0.27 -5.33 -28.33
CA GLY A 105 -1.28 -4.80 -27.40
C GLY A 105 -1.76 -5.81 -26.36
N SER A 106 -1.09 -6.96 -26.19
CA SER A 106 -1.47 -8.00 -25.24
C SER A 106 -0.59 -8.04 -23.99
N VAL A 107 -1.22 -8.35 -22.86
CA VAL A 107 -0.58 -8.72 -21.59
C VAL A 107 -1.19 -10.05 -21.15
N THR A 108 -0.35 -11.05 -20.86
CA THR A 108 -0.77 -12.36 -20.38
C THR A 108 -0.10 -12.68 -19.05
N PHE A 109 -0.92 -12.97 -18.03
CA PHE A 109 -0.46 -13.53 -16.76
C PHE A 109 -0.76 -15.02 -16.73
N ALA A 110 0.25 -15.87 -16.51
CA ALA A 110 0.07 -17.30 -16.37
C ALA A 110 0.40 -17.76 -14.95
N LEU A 111 -0.47 -18.55 -14.35
CA LEU A 111 -0.36 -19.07 -12.99
C LEU A 111 -0.61 -20.59 -13.00
N ALA A 112 0.37 -21.38 -12.57
CA ALA A 112 0.18 -22.79 -12.27
C ALA A 112 0.23 -23.01 -10.76
N THR A 113 -0.94 -23.19 -10.14
CA THR A 113 -1.12 -23.12 -8.68
C THR A 113 -0.40 -24.24 -7.92
N GLU A 114 -0.54 -25.50 -8.33
CA GLU A 114 0.10 -26.63 -7.64
C GLU A 114 1.59 -26.77 -8.01
N SER A 115 1.97 -26.38 -9.22
CA SER A 115 3.40 -26.31 -9.62
C SER A 115 4.14 -25.11 -9.01
N ARG A 116 3.39 -24.16 -8.41
CA ARG A 116 3.90 -22.90 -7.85
C ARG A 116 4.73 -22.08 -8.83
N LEU A 117 4.21 -21.94 -10.05
CA LEU A 117 4.85 -21.20 -11.14
C LEU A 117 3.98 -20.02 -11.56
N VAL A 118 4.60 -18.86 -11.78
CA VAL A 118 3.95 -17.65 -12.29
C VAL A 118 4.77 -17.06 -13.43
N GLY A 119 4.12 -16.41 -14.38
CA GLY A 119 4.80 -15.65 -15.43
C GLY A 119 3.96 -14.53 -15.99
N THR A 120 4.66 -13.51 -16.51
CA THR A 120 4.10 -12.32 -17.15
C THR A 120 4.69 -12.19 -18.55
N TYR A 121 3.84 -12.03 -19.55
CA TYR A 121 4.21 -12.05 -20.96
C TYR A 121 3.51 -10.90 -21.69
N VAL A 122 4.23 -10.21 -22.58
CA VAL A 122 3.68 -9.03 -23.27
C VAL A 122 4.06 -8.98 -24.75
N GLY A 123 3.22 -8.32 -25.54
CA GLY A 123 3.57 -7.90 -26.91
C GLY A 123 4.79 -6.97 -26.93
N ASP A 124 5.53 -6.97 -28.04
CA ASP A 124 6.76 -6.15 -28.16
C ASP A 124 6.46 -4.64 -28.08
N ASP A 125 5.28 -4.22 -28.55
CA ASP A 125 4.82 -2.84 -28.47
C ASP A 125 4.49 -2.40 -27.03
N VAL A 126 3.95 -3.30 -26.22
CA VAL A 126 3.73 -3.10 -24.78
C VAL A 126 5.06 -3.08 -24.03
N ASP A 127 5.99 -3.99 -24.33
CA ASP A 127 7.34 -4.02 -23.73
C ASP A 127 8.09 -2.70 -23.93
N ASN A 128 7.94 -2.06 -25.10
CA ASN A 128 8.55 -0.75 -25.36
C ASN A 128 8.06 0.36 -24.40
N VAL A 129 6.89 0.20 -23.81
CA VAL A 129 6.29 1.17 -22.89
C VAL A 129 6.61 0.82 -21.45
N ILE A 130 6.34 -0.42 -21.02
CA ILE A 130 6.50 -0.84 -19.62
C ILE A 130 7.91 -1.30 -19.27
N GLN A 131 8.74 -1.56 -20.30
CA GLN A 131 10.14 -1.99 -20.19
C GLN A 131 10.32 -3.30 -19.39
N LEU A 132 9.49 -4.31 -19.64
CA LEU A 132 9.56 -5.60 -18.96
C LEU A 132 10.93 -6.26 -19.15
N ARG A 133 11.48 -6.26 -20.36
CA ARG A 133 12.81 -6.84 -20.60
C ARG A 133 13.94 -6.11 -19.85
N SER A 134 13.76 -4.84 -19.50
CA SER A 134 14.74 -4.05 -18.76
C SER A 134 14.71 -4.32 -17.26
N ASN A 135 13.54 -4.66 -16.70
CA ASN A 135 13.37 -5.02 -15.30
C ASN A 135 12.42 -6.23 -15.17
N PRO A 136 12.86 -7.43 -15.60
CA PRO A 136 11.97 -8.58 -15.69
C PRO A 136 11.53 -9.08 -14.31
N ASP A 137 12.41 -9.02 -13.31
CA ASP A 137 12.15 -9.60 -12.00
C ASP A 137 10.93 -8.95 -11.33
N ARG A 138 10.78 -7.64 -11.46
CA ARG A 138 9.64 -6.87 -10.93
C ARG A 138 8.27 -7.45 -11.32
N PHE A 139 8.12 -7.89 -12.57
CA PHE A 139 6.84 -8.34 -13.14
C PHE A 139 6.40 -9.72 -12.67
N VAL A 140 7.21 -10.42 -11.88
CA VAL A 140 6.83 -11.68 -11.23
C VAL A 140 7.05 -11.61 -9.73
N ASP A 141 8.13 -10.98 -9.26
CA ASP A 141 8.50 -10.90 -7.84
C ASP A 141 7.46 -10.18 -7.00
N GLU A 142 6.83 -9.11 -7.52
CA GLU A 142 5.75 -8.40 -6.83
C GLU A 142 4.51 -9.30 -6.63
N MET A 143 4.28 -10.26 -7.53
CA MET A 143 3.15 -11.19 -7.44
C MET A 143 3.41 -12.33 -6.44
N LYS A 144 4.66 -12.77 -6.29
CA LYS A 144 5.03 -14.00 -5.56
C LYS A 144 4.48 -14.07 -4.14
N PRO A 145 4.46 -13.00 -3.31
CA PRO A 145 4.04 -13.16 -1.92
C PRO A 145 2.57 -13.60 -1.76
N ALA A 146 1.67 -13.30 -2.71
CA ALA A 146 0.24 -13.69 -2.66
C ALA A 146 0.14 -15.16 -2.90
N LEU A 147 0.82 -15.50 -3.98
CA LEU A 147 0.78 -16.80 -4.57
C LEU A 147 1.43 -17.74 -3.56
N GLY A 148 2.45 -17.26 -2.86
CA GLY A 148 3.03 -17.82 -1.64
C GLY A 148 1.99 -18.21 -0.60
N ASP A 149 1.11 -17.27 -0.26
CA ASP A 149 0.03 -17.38 0.73
C ASP A 149 -1.24 -18.08 0.21
N GLY A 150 -1.27 -18.51 -1.06
CA GLY A 150 -2.44 -19.13 -1.69
C GLY A 150 -3.52 -18.16 -2.16
N ASN A 151 -3.24 -16.85 -2.20
CA ASN A 151 -4.16 -15.81 -2.64
C ASN A 151 -4.00 -15.50 -4.14
N TRP A 152 -4.50 -16.38 -4.99
CA TRP A 152 -4.32 -16.34 -6.45
C TRP A 152 -4.81 -15.06 -7.09
N VAL A 153 -6.07 -14.69 -6.82
CA VAL A 153 -6.71 -13.51 -7.39
C VAL A 153 -5.84 -12.30 -7.15
N ALA A 154 -5.42 -12.12 -5.92
CA ALA A 154 -4.68 -10.93 -5.59
C ALA A 154 -3.27 -10.95 -6.21
N GLY A 155 -2.59 -12.10 -6.24
CA GLY A 155 -1.33 -12.29 -6.98
C GLY A 155 -1.41 -11.75 -8.40
N LEU A 156 -2.47 -12.14 -9.10
CA LEU A 156 -2.78 -11.68 -10.46
C LEU A 156 -3.08 -10.18 -10.50
N LYS A 157 -3.77 -9.64 -9.49
CA LYS A 157 -4.02 -8.19 -9.43
C LYS A 157 -2.74 -7.37 -9.28
N THR A 158 -1.80 -7.80 -8.45
CA THR A 158 -0.53 -7.10 -8.32
C THR A 158 0.22 -7.07 -9.64
N GLY A 159 0.18 -8.15 -10.43
CA GLY A 159 0.74 -8.14 -11.78
C GLY A 159 0.13 -7.05 -12.70
N VAL A 160 -1.19 -6.86 -12.64
CA VAL A 160 -1.87 -5.77 -13.38
C VAL A 160 -1.39 -4.40 -12.91
N ASP A 161 -1.22 -4.20 -11.60
CA ASP A 161 -0.70 -2.96 -11.03
C ASP A 161 0.74 -2.67 -11.48
N THR A 162 1.60 -3.68 -11.49
CA THR A 162 2.98 -3.56 -11.98
C THR A 162 3.00 -3.06 -13.42
N VAL A 163 2.10 -3.59 -14.27
CA VAL A 163 1.94 -3.17 -15.67
C VAL A 163 1.36 -1.76 -15.77
N ALA A 164 0.34 -1.43 -14.98
CA ALA A 164 -0.28 -0.11 -14.99
C ALA A 164 0.66 1.01 -14.53
N ALA A 165 1.60 0.70 -13.62
CA ALA A 165 2.61 1.64 -13.14
C ALA A 165 3.65 2.02 -14.21
N GLY A 166 3.85 1.20 -15.25
CA GLY A 166 4.81 1.48 -16.32
C GLY A 166 6.28 1.34 -15.88
N PRO A 167 7.23 1.96 -16.62
CA PRO A 167 8.66 1.82 -16.35
C PRO A 167 9.06 2.57 -15.07
N GLU A 168 10.02 2.03 -14.31
CA GLU A 168 10.62 2.76 -13.18
C GLU A 168 11.37 3.99 -13.69
N GLU A 169 11.02 5.20 -13.25
CA GLU A 169 11.78 6.40 -13.61
C GLU A 169 13.13 6.42 -12.88
N PRO A 170 14.28 6.55 -13.58
CA PRO A 170 15.56 6.73 -12.94
C PRO A 170 15.64 8.13 -12.33
N GLY A 171 15.42 8.23 -11.02
CA GLY A 171 15.57 9.46 -10.24
C GLY A 171 14.37 9.88 -9.38
N SER A 172 13.29 9.11 -9.36
CA SER A 172 12.26 9.28 -8.33
C SER A 172 12.65 8.44 -7.10
N ASN A 173 13.15 9.11 -6.07
CA ASN A 173 13.25 8.52 -4.73
C ASN A 173 11.83 8.31 -4.20
N ILE A 174 11.15 7.26 -4.65
CA ILE A 174 10.04 6.66 -3.93
C ILE A 174 10.61 5.38 -3.34
N ILE A 175 11.44 5.55 -2.31
CA ILE A 175 11.62 4.48 -1.32
C ILE A 175 10.22 4.32 -0.70
N PRO A 176 9.54 3.17 -0.83
CA PRO A 176 8.36 2.91 -0.02
C PRO A 176 8.85 2.79 1.42
N ILE A 177 8.87 3.93 2.11
CA ILE A 177 9.00 3.96 3.57
C ILE A 177 7.69 3.39 4.09
N ILE A 178 7.69 2.09 4.38
CA ILE A 178 6.68 1.43 5.19
C ILE A 178 6.89 1.96 6.61
N LEU A 179 6.33 3.14 6.85
CA LEU A 179 6.20 3.73 8.17
C LEU A 179 4.87 3.26 8.72
N PHE A 180 4.96 2.33 9.66
CA PHE A 180 3.86 1.91 10.52
C PHE A 180 3.20 3.14 11.13
N SER A 181 1.96 3.42 10.71
CA SER A 181 1.10 4.38 11.38
C SER A 181 -0.30 3.82 11.61
N GLY A 182 -0.36 2.70 12.33
CA GLY A 182 -1.48 2.15 13.09
C GLY A 182 -2.90 2.52 12.72
N LEU A 183 -3.67 1.46 12.46
CA LEU A 183 -4.89 1.08 13.18
C LEU A 183 -4.88 -0.45 13.25
N GLY A 184 -5.05 -1.00 14.44
CA GLY A 184 -4.97 -2.44 14.66
C GLY A 184 -6.04 -3.19 13.88
N ILE A 185 -5.62 -4.02 12.93
CA ILE A 185 -6.21 -5.33 12.68
C ILE A 185 -5.08 -6.34 12.83
N SER A 186 -5.19 -7.18 13.84
CA SER A 186 -4.30 -8.29 14.09
C SER A 186 -4.45 -9.37 13.01
N THR A 187 -3.31 -9.99 12.70
CA THR A 187 -3.08 -11.28 11.99
C THR A 187 -2.91 -11.22 10.47
N LEU A 188 -1.65 -11.51 10.06
CA LEU A 188 -1.21 -12.24 8.86
C LEU A 188 -2.04 -12.02 7.58
N GLY A 189 -1.56 -11.18 6.67
CA GLY A 189 -2.12 -11.10 5.32
C GLY A 189 -1.90 -9.72 4.73
N GLY A 190 -0.83 -9.56 3.95
CA GLY A 190 -0.36 -8.23 3.62
C GLY A 190 0.42 -8.15 2.34
N LEU A 191 -0.15 -8.59 1.22
CA LEU A 191 0.24 -8.01 -0.07
C LEU A 191 -0.91 -7.92 -1.11
N PHE A 192 -2.18 -8.15 -0.72
CA PHE A 192 -3.13 -8.70 -1.69
C PHE A 192 -4.59 -8.28 -1.60
N ALA A 193 -4.82 -6.97 -1.51
CA ALA A 193 -6.17 -6.41 -1.60
C ALA A 193 -6.22 -5.08 -2.38
N ALA A 194 -5.25 -4.85 -3.27
CA ALA A 194 -5.01 -3.49 -3.72
C ALA A 194 -6.02 -2.97 -4.74
N ILE A 195 -6.75 -3.80 -5.54
CA ILE A 195 -7.36 -3.14 -6.71
C ILE A 195 -8.73 -3.55 -7.31
N ALA A 196 -9.38 -4.67 -7.02
CA ALA A 196 -10.82 -4.80 -7.38
C ALA A 196 -11.78 -4.10 -6.42
N ALA A 197 -11.30 -3.89 -5.20
CA ALA A 197 -12.09 -3.22 -4.20
C ALA A 197 -12.26 -1.72 -4.56
N THR A 198 -11.46 -1.15 -5.47
CA THR A 198 -11.38 0.29 -5.74
C THR A 198 -12.49 0.88 -6.63
N ARG A 199 -13.62 0.20 -6.89
CA ARG A 199 -14.86 0.90 -7.32
C ARG A 199 -16.07 0.63 -6.44
N LYS A 200 -16.16 -0.53 -5.77
CA LYS A 200 -17.24 -0.81 -4.79
C LYS A 200 -16.84 -0.40 -3.36
N LYS A 201 -15.58 -0.63 -2.97
CA LYS A 201 -14.94 -0.05 -1.79
C LYS A 201 -14.64 1.43 -2.01
N THR A 202 -14.47 1.98 -3.21
CA THR A 202 -14.34 3.46 -3.33
C THR A 202 -15.64 4.21 -3.07
N ARG A 203 -16.82 3.60 -3.28
CA ARG A 203 -18.09 4.15 -2.80
C ARG A 203 -18.28 3.93 -1.30
N ALA A 204 -18.00 2.73 -0.80
CA ALA A 204 -18.14 2.41 0.64
C ALA A 204 -17.10 3.12 1.53
N THR A 205 -15.84 3.23 1.08
CA THR A 205 -14.72 3.93 1.72
C THR A 205 -14.86 5.43 1.58
N ALA A 206 -15.26 6.00 0.44
CA ALA A 206 -15.55 7.44 0.40
C ALA A 206 -16.73 7.78 1.31
N ARG A 207 -17.73 6.90 1.43
CA ARG A 207 -18.84 7.05 2.40
C ARG A 207 -18.34 6.95 3.84
N GLU A 208 -17.59 5.91 4.19
CA GLU A 208 -17.02 5.71 5.53
C GLU A 208 -16.08 6.84 5.93
N GLN A 209 -15.17 7.24 5.04
CA GLN A 209 -14.27 8.37 5.22
C GLN A 209 -15.05 9.67 5.39
N TYR A 210 -16.06 9.90 4.56
CA TYR A 210 -16.92 11.07 4.69
C TYR A 210 -17.72 11.07 5.99
N ASP A 211 -18.24 9.91 6.41
CA ASP A 211 -18.96 9.77 7.67
C ASP A 211 -18.01 10.02 8.86
N PHE A 212 -16.77 9.51 8.81
CA PHE A 212 -15.73 9.78 9.81
C PHE A 212 -15.35 11.26 9.87
N ILE A 213 -15.14 11.91 8.72
CA ILE A 213 -14.89 13.36 8.62
C ILE A 213 -16.07 14.13 9.20
N SER A 214 -17.30 13.77 8.82
CA SER A 214 -18.52 14.46 9.28
C SER A 214 -18.71 14.37 10.79
N GLN A 215 -18.33 13.24 11.38
CA GLN A 215 -18.39 13.02 12.82
C GLN A 215 -17.30 13.78 13.58
N ASN A 216 -16.10 13.93 13.01
CA ASN A 216 -14.93 14.42 13.75
C ASN A 216 -14.51 15.84 13.40
N TYR A 217 -14.59 16.26 12.13
CA TYR A 217 -14.01 17.52 11.67
C TYR A 217 -14.57 18.73 12.44
N GLY A 218 -15.88 18.82 12.63
CA GLY A 218 -16.50 19.93 13.35
C GLY A 218 -16.06 20.03 14.82
N ARG A 219 -15.97 18.88 15.51
CA ARG A 219 -15.45 18.78 16.88
C ARG A 219 -13.98 19.20 16.92
N LEU A 220 -13.15 18.63 16.05
CA LEU A 220 -11.72 18.93 16.01
C LEU A 220 -11.45 20.39 15.67
N ALA A 221 -12.17 20.99 14.74
CA ALA A 221 -12.03 22.41 14.42
C ALA A 221 -12.34 23.32 15.63
N GLN A 222 -13.27 22.92 16.50
CA GLN A 222 -13.58 23.65 17.73
C GLN A 222 -12.55 23.38 18.84
N GLU A 223 -12.02 22.16 18.90
CA GLU A 223 -11.13 21.71 19.97
C GLU A 223 -9.64 21.88 19.64
N LEU A 224 -9.27 22.19 18.40
CA LEU A 224 -7.87 22.23 17.96
C LEU A 224 -7.00 23.13 18.84
N THR A 225 -7.51 24.30 19.22
CA THR A 225 -6.80 25.21 20.14
C THR A 225 -6.58 24.59 21.52
N ARG A 226 -7.56 23.83 22.04
CA ARG A 226 -7.41 23.11 23.32
C ARG A 226 -6.37 22.01 23.20
N ILE A 227 -6.39 21.25 22.10
CA ILE A 227 -5.43 20.17 21.84
C ILE A 227 -4.01 20.76 21.68
N ASP A 228 -3.87 21.88 20.97
CA ASP A 228 -2.58 22.58 20.80
C ASP A 228 -2.03 23.09 22.14
N VAL A 229 -2.88 23.67 22.99
CA VAL A 229 -2.49 24.05 24.36
C VAL A 229 -2.08 22.82 25.18
N GLN A 230 -2.80 21.70 25.07
CA GLN A 230 -2.45 20.46 25.76
C GLN A 230 -1.08 19.94 25.30
N ALA A 231 -0.83 19.90 23.98
CA ALA A 231 0.44 19.48 23.41
C ALA A 231 1.61 20.34 23.90
N ASN A 232 1.42 21.66 23.94
CA ASN A 232 2.43 22.62 24.40
C ASN A 232 2.67 22.61 25.92
N ASN A 233 1.68 22.19 26.71
CA ASN A 233 1.78 22.13 28.17
C ASN A 233 2.40 20.84 28.71
N LEU A 234 2.64 19.83 27.87
CA LEU A 234 3.30 18.60 28.31
C LEU A 234 4.73 18.89 28.75
N ASN A 235 5.03 18.62 30.03
CA ASN A 235 6.35 18.81 30.62
C ASN A 235 6.99 17.45 30.94
N ASN A 236 7.15 16.66 29.90
CA ASN A 236 7.61 15.28 29.95
C ASN A 236 8.92 15.13 29.17
N PRO A 237 9.95 14.43 29.70
CA PRO A 237 11.20 14.15 28.98
C PRO A 237 11.05 13.46 27.61
N LEU A 238 9.94 12.76 27.37
CA LEU A 238 9.62 12.11 26.09
C LEU A 238 9.12 13.09 25.02
N VAL A 239 8.73 14.31 25.41
CA VAL A 239 8.24 15.35 24.49
C VAL A 239 9.44 16.21 24.10
N ASP A 240 10.17 15.74 23.09
CA ASP A 240 11.35 16.42 22.54
C ASP A 240 10.97 17.38 21.40
N ALA A 241 11.97 17.89 20.66
CA ALA A 241 11.74 18.79 19.54
C ALA A 241 11.08 18.07 18.35
N GLU A 242 11.39 16.80 18.14
CA GLU A 242 10.85 15.98 17.06
C GLU A 242 9.36 15.74 17.25
N LEU A 243 8.94 15.31 18.46
CA LEU A 243 7.51 15.12 18.75
C LEU A 243 6.71 16.43 18.62
N ARG A 244 7.32 17.58 18.97
CA ARG A 244 6.69 18.89 18.78
C ARG A 244 6.55 19.25 17.31
N SER A 245 7.58 18.99 16.50
CA SER A 245 7.52 19.17 15.05
C SER A 245 6.41 18.31 14.44
N GLN A 246 6.29 17.04 14.85
CA GLN A 246 5.22 16.16 14.38
C GLN A 246 3.83 16.69 14.73
N TRP A 247 3.64 17.26 15.93
CA TRP A 247 2.38 17.92 16.28
C TRP A 247 2.10 19.14 15.40
N GLU A 248 3.10 19.99 15.16
CA GLU A 248 2.96 21.16 14.29
C GLU A 248 2.56 20.75 12.87
N ASP A 249 3.21 19.73 12.29
CA ASP A 249 2.90 19.21 10.97
C ASP A 249 1.48 18.64 10.87
N ILE A 250 1.03 17.91 11.90
CA ILE A 250 -0.33 17.35 11.98
C ILE A 250 -1.37 18.47 12.07
N ARG A 251 -1.14 19.47 12.95
CA ARG A 251 -2.02 20.62 13.12
C ARG A 251 -2.13 21.42 11.83
N ASP A 252 -0.99 21.74 11.23
CA ASP A 252 -0.93 22.57 10.04
C ASP A 252 -1.51 21.83 8.82
N GLY A 253 -1.31 20.51 8.73
CA GLY A 253 -1.96 19.65 7.75
C GLY A 253 -3.49 19.62 7.87
N PHE A 254 -4.03 19.57 9.09
CA PHE A 254 -5.47 19.68 9.33
C PHE A 254 -6.04 21.05 8.96
N LEU A 255 -5.31 22.13 9.26
CA LEU A 255 -5.71 23.48 8.87
C LEU A 255 -5.69 23.68 7.36
N ALA A 256 -4.72 23.08 6.66
CA ALA A 256 -4.55 23.21 5.22
C ALA A 256 -5.74 22.62 4.43
N VAL A 257 -6.42 21.61 4.97
CA VAL A 257 -7.58 20.99 4.30
C VAL A 257 -8.90 21.75 4.51
N HIS A 258 -8.88 22.89 5.20
CA HIS A 258 -10.09 23.66 5.51
C HIS A 258 -10.86 24.11 4.25
N GLU A 259 -10.16 24.66 3.25
CA GLU A 259 -10.79 25.11 2.01
C GLU A 259 -11.38 23.94 1.22
N ASP A 260 -10.66 22.81 1.18
CA ASP A 260 -11.14 21.58 0.54
C ASP A 260 -12.37 21.03 1.26
N MET A 261 -12.40 21.09 2.59
CA MET A 261 -13.54 20.70 3.40
C MET A 261 -14.78 21.56 3.11
N MET A 262 -14.62 22.87 3.02
CA MET A 262 -15.72 23.80 2.70
C MET A 262 -16.22 23.63 1.25
N SER A 263 -15.42 23.03 0.36
CA SER A 263 -15.79 22.72 -1.02
C SER A 263 -16.56 21.41 -1.19
N LEU A 264 -16.63 20.58 -0.14
CA LEU A 264 -17.41 19.35 -0.19
C LEU A 264 -18.92 19.65 -0.19
N PRO A 265 -19.72 18.80 -0.86
CA PRO A 265 -21.18 18.92 -0.82
C PRO A 265 -21.70 18.91 0.62
N GLU A 266 -22.75 19.71 0.88
CA GLU A 266 -23.37 19.82 2.21
C GLU A 266 -23.68 18.44 2.81
N PHE A 267 -23.48 18.34 4.13
CA PHE A 267 -23.62 17.13 4.98
C PHE A 267 -25.01 16.48 5.03
N SER A 268 -25.94 16.94 4.21
CA SER A 268 -27.30 16.42 4.08
C SER A 268 -27.34 15.17 3.18
N GLY A 269 -26.57 14.14 3.54
CA GLY A 269 -26.61 12.83 2.90
C GLY A 269 -26.33 12.85 1.39
N PRO A 270 -25.12 13.25 0.95
CA PRO A 270 -24.77 13.31 -0.46
C PRO A 270 -24.92 11.92 -1.12
N GLU A 271 -25.42 11.91 -2.35
CA GLU A 271 -25.49 10.68 -3.16
C GLU A 271 -24.08 10.08 -3.37
N ASP A 272 -23.97 8.75 -3.39
CA ASP A 272 -22.72 8.02 -3.61
C ASP A 272 -21.95 8.46 -4.87
N LYS A 273 -22.67 8.88 -5.91
CA LYS A 273 -22.09 9.39 -7.15
C LYS A 273 -21.36 10.71 -6.94
N THR A 274 -21.84 11.55 -6.03
CA THR A 274 -21.21 12.81 -5.66
C THR A 274 -19.98 12.54 -4.79
N LEU A 275 -20.08 11.65 -3.80
CA LEU A 275 -18.93 11.23 -3.00
C LEU A 275 -17.79 10.68 -3.87
N TYR A 276 -18.13 9.84 -4.85
CA TYR A 276 -17.15 9.30 -5.80
C TYR A 276 -16.41 10.39 -6.60
N LYS A 277 -17.11 11.44 -7.05
CA LYS A 277 -16.47 12.57 -7.77
C LYS A 277 -15.46 13.32 -6.90
N HIS A 278 -15.65 13.31 -5.59
CA HIS A 278 -14.77 13.97 -4.63
C HIS A 278 -13.87 13.01 -3.86
N ALA A 279 -13.81 11.72 -4.23
CA ALA A 279 -13.15 10.67 -3.45
C ALA A 279 -11.69 11.00 -3.10
N LYS A 280 -10.92 11.58 -4.03
CA LYS A 280 -9.54 12.00 -3.77
C LYS A 280 -9.46 13.08 -2.68
N LYS A 281 -10.33 14.10 -2.74
CA LYS A 281 -10.39 15.16 -1.72
C LYS A 281 -10.84 14.60 -0.37
N ILE A 282 -11.85 13.72 -0.38
CA ILE A 282 -12.35 13.05 0.83
C ILE A 282 -11.23 12.23 1.48
N ALA A 283 -10.45 11.48 0.71
CA ALA A 283 -9.33 10.71 1.22
C ALA A 283 -8.24 11.61 1.86
N THR A 284 -7.88 12.72 1.21
CA THR A 284 -6.91 13.68 1.76
C THR A 284 -7.41 14.31 3.07
N ILE A 285 -8.67 14.74 3.12
CA ILE A 285 -9.25 15.31 4.34
C ILE A 285 -9.31 14.25 5.44
N HIS A 286 -9.73 13.02 5.10
CA HIS A 286 -9.83 11.91 6.04
C HIS A 286 -8.48 11.63 6.71
N GLU A 287 -7.41 11.50 5.93
CA GLU A 287 -6.06 11.27 6.43
C GLU A 287 -5.66 12.34 7.47
N LYS A 288 -5.93 13.63 7.18
CA LYS A 288 -5.59 14.72 8.11
C LYS A 288 -6.46 14.74 9.35
N VAL A 289 -7.75 14.43 9.23
CA VAL A 289 -8.67 14.27 10.38
C VAL A 289 -8.22 13.09 11.26
N GLU A 290 -7.90 11.96 10.65
CA GLU A 290 -7.46 10.75 11.34
C GLU A 290 -6.14 10.96 12.09
N GLN A 291 -5.18 11.64 11.47
CA GLN A 291 -3.92 12.03 12.12
C GLN A 291 -4.16 12.88 13.37
N VAL A 292 -5.08 13.84 13.34
CA VAL A 292 -5.43 14.64 14.53
C VAL A 292 -6.14 13.80 15.58
N VAL A 293 -7.07 12.91 15.22
CA VAL A 293 -7.75 12.02 16.18
C VAL A 293 -6.74 11.11 16.89
N ALA A 294 -5.81 10.51 16.14
CA ALA A 294 -4.76 9.68 16.70
C ALA A 294 -3.82 10.50 17.59
N ALA A 295 -3.38 11.67 17.14
CA ALA A 295 -2.52 12.57 17.90
C ALA A 295 -3.20 13.03 19.21
N GLU A 296 -4.48 13.39 19.18
CA GLU A 296 -5.25 13.77 20.38
C GLU A 296 -5.21 12.65 21.44
N LYS A 297 -5.49 11.41 21.03
CA LYS A 297 -5.45 10.23 21.92
C LYS A 297 -4.03 9.96 22.46
N ASN A 298 -3.02 10.14 21.63
CA ASN A 298 -1.62 9.93 21.99
C ASN A 298 -1.13 11.00 22.97
N LEU A 299 -1.50 12.27 22.76
CA LEU A 299 -1.25 13.39 23.67
C LEU A 299 -2.00 13.21 25.01
N GLU A 300 -3.23 12.69 24.99
CA GLU A 300 -3.95 12.33 26.22
C GLU A 300 -3.22 11.22 26.99
N THR A 301 -2.68 10.22 26.29
CA THR A 301 -1.89 9.15 26.90
C THR A 301 -0.62 9.69 27.55
N LEU A 302 0.10 10.60 26.88
CA LEU A 302 1.25 11.29 27.46
C LEU A 302 0.88 12.10 28.71
N HIS A 303 -0.25 12.81 28.66
CA HIS A 303 -0.74 13.58 29.80
C HIS A 303 -1.10 12.68 31.00
N LYS A 304 -1.75 11.54 30.76
CA LYS A 304 -2.07 10.53 31.79
C LYS A 304 -0.81 9.95 32.42
N LEU A 305 0.22 9.68 31.62
CA LEU A 305 1.53 9.25 32.13
C LEU A 305 2.15 10.32 33.05
N GLU A 306 2.14 11.58 32.62
CA GLU A 306 2.70 12.71 33.36
C GLU A 306 1.98 12.93 34.69
N THR A 307 0.64 12.90 34.67
CA THR A 307 -0.23 13.18 35.83
C THR A 307 -0.35 12.05 36.84
N GLY A 308 0.19 10.87 36.57
CA GLY A 308 0.20 9.78 37.56
C GLY A 308 -0.84 8.69 37.36
N ASP A 309 -1.49 8.60 36.20
CA ASP A 309 -2.50 7.57 35.95
C ASP A 309 -1.88 6.17 35.99
N ILE A 310 -2.17 5.44 37.07
CA ILE A 310 -1.53 4.14 37.37
C ILE A 310 -1.86 3.09 36.30
N ALA A 311 -3.05 3.13 35.72
CA ALA A 311 -3.45 2.18 34.68
C ALA A 311 -2.65 2.41 33.39
N THR A 312 -2.57 3.65 32.92
CA THR A 312 -1.78 4.03 31.76
C THR A 312 -0.30 3.70 31.97
N ARG A 313 0.26 4.06 33.14
CA ARG A 313 1.66 3.75 33.48
C ARG A 313 1.95 2.26 33.48
N ARG A 314 1.05 1.43 34.01
CA ARG A 314 1.17 -0.03 33.98
C ARG A 314 1.16 -0.55 32.55
N ASN A 315 0.16 -0.18 31.75
CA ASN A 315 0.00 -0.68 30.38
C ASN A 315 1.24 -0.33 29.52
N GLN A 316 1.76 0.89 29.65
CA GLN A 316 2.95 1.31 28.89
C GLN A 316 4.22 0.57 29.32
N LEU A 317 4.37 0.24 30.61
CA LEU A 317 5.46 -0.63 31.04
C LEU A 317 5.27 -2.09 30.58
N GLU A 318 4.04 -2.59 30.49
CA GLU A 318 3.77 -3.95 29.98
C GLU A 318 4.19 -4.07 28.51
N ASP A 319 3.86 -3.06 27.69
CA ASP A 319 4.28 -2.98 26.29
C ASP A 319 5.81 -3.00 26.16
N ILE A 320 6.52 -2.16 26.94
CA ILE A 320 7.99 -2.14 26.94
C ILE A 320 8.56 -3.47 27.45
N ARG A 321 8.02 -4.04 28.52
CA ARG A 321 8.49 -5.30 29.08
C ARG A 321 8.37 -6.43 28.06
N SER A 322 7.25 -6.49 27.35
CA SER A 322 7.00 -7.46 26.28
C SER A 322 8.02 -7.35 25.15
N ASP A 323 8.34 -6.11 24.73
CA ASP A 323 9.34 -5.88 23.69
C ASP A 323 10.76 -6.26 24.15
N ILE A 324 11.15 -5.88 25.39
CA ILE A 324 12.42 -6.27 26.00
C ILE A 324 12.54 -7.80 26.10
N LEU A 325 11.47 -8.49 26.52
CA LEU A 325 11.43 -9.95 26.58
C LEU A 325 11.62 -10.58 25.20
N SER A 326 10.96 -10.03 24.19
CA SER A 326 11.08 -10.48 22.80
C SER A 326 12.52 -10.35 22.27
N GLY A 327 13.17 -9.22 22.54
CA GLY A 327 14.59 -9.04 22.22
C GLY A 327 15.51 -9.99 22.99
N SER A 328 15.19 -10.28 24.26
CA SER A 328 15.98 -11.17 25.13
C SER A 328 16.04 -12.61 24.62
N LEU A 329 14.90 -13.15 24.17
CA LEU A 329 14.77 -14.55 23.75
C LEU A 329 15.52 -14.84 22.44
N LYS A 330 15.72 -13.80 21.63
CA LYS A 330 16.29 -13.91 20.28
C LYS A 330 17.75 -13.42 20.21
N THR A 331 18.30 -12.90 21.30
CA THR A 331 19.69 -12.44 21.35
C THR A 331 20.64 -13.52 21.86
N GLU A 332 21.63 -13.87 21.04
CA GLU A 332 22.58 -14.96 21.35
C GLU A 332 23.79 -14.51 22.19
N LYS A 333 24.20 -13.22 22.10
CA LYS A 333 25.43 -12.73 22.74
C LYS A 333 25.27 -12.54 24.26
N PRO A 334 26.21 -13.04 25.08
CA PRO A 334 26.15 -12.90 26.54
C PRO A 334 26.10 -11.45 27.05
N ALA A 335 26.85 -10.53 26.44
CA ALA A 335 26.88 -9.11 26.84
C ALA A 335 25.49 -8.43 26.67
N HIS A 336 24.79 -8.73 25.59
CA HIS A 336 23.44 -8.21 25.36
C HIS A 336 22.43 -8.81 26.34
N ARG A 337 22.57 -10.10 26.70
CA ARG A 337 21.71 -10.75 27.71
C ARG A 337 21.86 -10.10 29.08
N GLU A 338 23.07 -9.75 29.48
CA GLU A 338 23.31 -9.03 30.74
C GLU A 338 22.64 -7.64 30.73
N ALA A 339 22.85 -6.88 29.65
CA ALA A 339 22.25 -5.56 29.48
C ALA A 339 20.69 -5.62 29.48
N ILE A 340 20.12 -6.60 28.78
CA ILE A 340 18.66 -6.83 28.75
C ILE A 340 18.12 -7.27 30.12
N THR A 341 18.85 -8.12 30.85
CA THR A 341 18.47 -8.50 32.23
C THR A 341 18.46 -7.28 33.15
N ALA A 342 19.43 -6.38 33.01
CA ALA A 342 19.45 -5.11 33.76
C ALA A 342 18.24 -4.22 33.42
N LEU A 343 17.81 -4.17 32.16
CA LEU A 343 16.58 -3.46 31.76
C LEU A 343 15.32 -4.11 32.36
N GLN A 344 15.23 -5.45 32.34
CA GLN A 344 14.10 -6.18 32.95
C GLN A 344 13.98 -5.87 34.43
N ASN A 345 15.09 -5.92 35.17
CA ASN A 345 15.11 -5.58 36.60
C ASN A 345 14.65 -4.13 36.86
N ARG A 346 15.01 -3.18 36.00
CA ARG A 346 14.56 -1.79 36.10
C ARG A 346 13.08 -1.63 35.75
N CYS A 347 12.59 -2.36 34.76
CA CYS A 347 11.18 -2.41 34.41
C CYS A 347 10.36 -2.95 35.60
N ASP A 348 10.80 -4.06 36.21
CA ASP A 348 10.18 -4.65 37.41
C ASP A 348 10.23 -3.69 38.61
N ALA A 349 11.33 -2.94 38.79
CA ALA A 349 11.41 -1.90 39.81
C ALA A 349 10.39 -0.78 39.58
N LEU A 350 10.18 -0.36 38.33
CA LEU A 350 9.19 0.65 37.96
C LEU A 350 7.74 0.16 38.14
N PHE A 351 7.47 -1.13 37.87
CA PHE A 351 6.17 -1.74 38.17
C PHE A 351 5.80 -1.67 39.66
N ASN A 352 6.80 -1.72 40.54
CA ASN A 352 6.58 -1.58 41.98
C ASN A 352 6.43 -0.12 42.43
N GLN A 353 6.63 0.85 41.54
CA GLN A 353 6.66 2.28 41.83
C GLN A 353 5.81 3.12 40.85
N LEU A 354 4.69 2.56 40.35
CA LEU A 354 3.82 3.22 39.37
C LEU A 354 3.33 4.60 39.82
N GLY A 355 3.16 4.83 41.12
CA GLY A 355 2.74 6.13 41.67
C GLY A 355 3.85 7.14 41.90
N SER A 356 5.10 6.80 41.57
CA SER A 356 6.25 7.69 41.80
C SER A 356 6.12 8.99 41.01
N PRO A 357 6.38 10.17 41.61
CA PRO A 357 6.51 11.42 40.86
C PRO A 357 7.66 11.39 39.84
N GLN A 358 8.68 10.55 40.05
CA GLN A 358 9.81 10.39 39.14
C GLN A 358 9.58 9.37 38.03
N PHE A 359 8.43 8.70 38.03
CA PHE A 359 8.12 7.61 37.11
C PHE A 359 8.42 7.96 35.65
N ILE A 360 8.01 9.15 35.19
CA ILE A 360 8.14 9.50 33.78
C ILE A 360 9.58 9.76 33.35
N SER A 361 10.38 10.33 34.26
CA SER A 361 11.82 10.50 34.08
C SER A 361 12.54 9.16 34.04
N ASP A 362 12.17 8.23 34.93
CA ASP A 362 12.76 6.89 34.98
C ASP A 362 12.33 6.03 33.79
N TYR A 363 11.09 6.17 33.33
CA TYR A 363 10.54 5.54 32.13
C TYR A 363 11.25 6.05 30.87
N ALA A 364 11.44 7.37 30.73
CA ALA A 364 12.20 7.94 29.61
C ALA A 364 13.66 7.47 29.59
N ARG A 365 14.29 7.34 30.78
CA ARG A 365 15.63 6.76 30.89
C ARG A 365 15.64 5.28 30.50
N LEU A 366 14.63 4.50 30.91
CA LEU A 366 14.50 3.09 30.49
C LEU A 366 14.45 2.97 28.96
N ILE A 367 13.62 3.78 28.29
CA ILE A 367 13.53 3.81 26.82
C ILE A 367 14.87 4.17 26.19
N LYS A 368 15.53 5.23 26.67
CA LYS A 368 16.82 5.67 26.13
C LYS A 368 17.90 4.59 26.23
N ASP A 369 17.99 3.92 27.38
CA ASP A 369 18.97 2.87 27.58
C ASP A 369 18.65 1.64 26.71
N TYR A 370 17.36 1.34 26.54
CA TYR A 370 16.92 0.28 25.64
C TYR A 370 17.21 0.60 24.17
N GLN A 371 16.96 1.83 23.73
CA GLN A 371 17.34 2.33 22.40
C GLN A 371 18.84 2.14 22.13
N THR A 372 19.70 2.42 23.12
CA THR A 372 21.14 2.24 22.99
C THR A 372 21.50 0.77 22.76
N ILE A 373 20.88 -0.14 23.51
CA ILE A 373 21.06 -1.59 23.31
C ILE A 373 20.54 -2.02 21.94
N LEU A 374 19.36 -1.55 21.55
CA LEU A 374 18.75 -1.90 20.26
C LEU A 374 19.52 -1.38 19.05
N THR A 375 20.24 -0.26 19.18
CA THR A 375 21.13 0.24 18.11
C THR A 375 22.22 -0.80 17.81
N HIS A 376 22.86 -1.33 18.85
CA HIS A 376 23.85 -2.39 18.68
C HIS A 376 23.23 -3.72 18.20
N VAL A 377 22.03 -4.07 18.70
CA VAL A 377 21.32 -5.27 18.22
C VAL A 377 20.97 -5.14 16.73
N ARG A 378 20.53 -3.96 16.28
CA ARG A 378 20.20 -3.68 14.88
C ARG A 378 21.41 -3.89 13.97
N GLU A 379 22.53 -3.24 14.29
CA GLU A 379 23.78 -3.36 13.51
C GLU A 379 24.25 -4.82 13.36
N GLU A 380 23.94 -5.66 14.35
CA GLU A 380 24.43 -7.04 14.40
C GLU A 380 23.43 -8.10 13.88
N GLN A 381 22.13 -7.89 14.07
CA GLN A 381 21.09 -8.90 13.81
C GLN A 381 20.15 -8.52 12.66
N PHE A 382 19.91 -7.23 12.42
CA PHE A 382 18.89 -6.74 11.48
C PHE A 382 19.55 -6.09 10.27
N THR A 383 20.27 -6.90 9.50
CA THR A 383 21.09 -6.45 8.35
C THR A 383 20.27 -6.09 7.11
N HIS A 384 19.00 -6.49 7.04
CA HIS A 384 18.12 -6.19 5.90
C HIS A 384 17.17 -5.02 6.16
N VAL A 385 17.17 -4.47 7.37
CA VAL A 385 16.33 -3.33 7.73
C VAL A 385 16.93 -2.06 7.12
N PRO A 386 16.17 -1.28 6.32
CA PRO A 386 16.67 -0.06 5.72
C PRO A 386 17.17 0.96 6.76
N GLU A 387 18.23 1.70 6.44
CA GLU A 387 18.73 2.78 7.31
C GLU A 387 17.68 3.89 7.54
N THR A 388 16.72 4.04 6.63
CA THR A 388 15.58 4.97 6.73
C THR A 388 14.43 4.43 7.56
N THR A 389 14.66 3.42 8.41
CA THR A 389 13.61 2.88 9.27
C THR A 389 13.30 3.86 10.39
N HIS A 390 12.06 4.35 10.38
CA HIS A 390 11.56 5.31 11.35
C HIS A 390 10.53 4.65 12.27
N ALA A 391 10.45 5.12 13.51
CA ALA A 391 9.37 4.72 14.41
C ALA A 391 8.03 5.31 13.94
N PRO A 392 6.89 4.72 14.32
CA PRO A 392 5.59 5.36 14.15
C PRO A 392 5.60 6.82 14.62
N THR A 393 4.81 7.67 13.98
CA THR A 393 4.72 9.11 14.28
C THR A 393 3.55 9.43 15.21
N LEU A 394 3.53 10.62 15.83
CA LEU A 394 2.47 11.02 16.77
C LEU A 394 1.04 10.89 16.20
N GLY A 395 0.85 11.06 14.89
CA GLY A 395 -0.43 10.95 14.20
C GLY A 395 -0.86 9.51 13.87
N SER A 396 -0.11 8.53 14.37
CA SER A 396 -0.33 7.11 14.12
C SER A 396 -1.06 6.45 15.29
N SER A 397 -2.00 5.53 15.06
CA SER A 397 -2.70 4.90 16.21
C SER A 397 -1.91 3.75 16.88
N ASP A 398 -0.85 3.27 16.24
CA ASP A 398 0.11 2.28 16.78
C ASP A 398 1.31 2.95 17.45
N TRP A 399 1.41 4.28 17.37
CA TRP A 399 2.37 5.03 18.16
C TRP A 399 2.16 4.76 19.65
N ARG A 400 3.27 4.69 20.37
CA ARG A 400 3.28 4.54 21.83
C ARG A 400 4.25 5.54 22.44
N PRO A 401 3.98 6.02 23.68
CA PRO A 401 4.90 6.84 24.46
C PRO A 401 6.34 6.34 24.46
N GLY A 402 7.20 7.10 23.79
CA GLY A 402 8.63 6.82 23.64
C GLY A 402 9.07 6.49 22.22
N TYR A 403 8.15 6.14 21.31
CA TYR A 403 8.52 5.85 19.92
C TYR A 403 9.08 7.11 19.25
N GLY A 404 10.22 6.96 18.57
CA GLY A 404 10.96 8.07 17.97
C GLY A 404 11.82 8.87 18.95
N TYR A 405 11.62 8.74 20.27
CA TYR A 405 12.41 9.44 21.28
C TYR A 405 13.88 9.01 21.20
N ASN A 406 14.78 9.93 20.87
CA ASN A 406 16.19 9.65 20.54
C ASN A 406 16.35 8.55 19.46
N GLY A 407 15.43 8.47 18.49
CA GLY A 407 15.44 7.45 17.45
C GLY A 407 15.10 6.04 17.94
N TYR A 408 14.43 5.91 19.10
CA TYR A 408 13.96 4.63 19.60
C TYR A 408 12.96 3.98 18.65
N VAL A 409 13.33 2.80 18.15
CA VAL A 409 12.46 1.87 17.41
C VAL A 409 12.41 0.56 18.21
N PRO A 410 11.22 0.06 18.59
CA PRO A 410 11.06 -1.20 19.32
C PRO A 410 11.63 -2.40 18.58
N TYR A 411 12.09 -3.40 19.34
CA TYR A 411 12.63 -4.65 18.79
C TYR A 411 11.63 -5.35 17.87
N MET A 412 10.36 -5.44 18.28
CA MET A 412 9.34 -6.13 17.50
C MET A 412 9.07 -5.46 16.16
N ILE A 413 9.19 -4.13 16.08
CA ILE A 413 9.07 -3.40 14.80
C ILE A 413 10.25 -3.78 13.90
N MET A 414 11.49 -3.68 14.39
CA MET A 414 12.68 -4.05 13.62
C MET A 414 12.67 -5.52 13.19
N HIS A 415 12.27 -6.42 14.08
CA HIS A 415 12.19 -7.85 13.78
C HIS A 415 11.14 -8.15 12.71
N THR A 416 9.97 -7.52 12.77
CA THR A 416 8.93 -7.72 11.76
C THR A 416 9.39 -7.21 10.40
N MET A 417 10.00 -6.02 10.36
CA MET A 417 10.58 -5.45 9.15
C MET A 417 11.72 -6.28 8.58
N ASP A 418 12.61 -6.81 9.42
CA ASP A 418 13.69 -7.70 8.97
C ASP A 418 13.13 -9.01 8.44
N GLN A 419 12.08 -9.57 9.05
CA GLN A 419 11.40 -10.74 8.51
C GLN A 419 10.71 -10.45 7.18
N GLU A 420 10.08 -9.28 7.03
CA GLU A 420 9.47 -8.85 5.76
C GLU A 420 10.53 -8.62 4.69
N ALA A 421 11.64 -7.98 5.04
CA ALA A 421 12.77 -7.76 4.13
C ALA A 421 13.45 -9.09 3.76
N GLN A 422 13.59 -10.01 4.71
CA GLN A 422 14.06 -11.37 4.44
C GLN A 422 13.05 -12.18 3.64
N ALA A 423 11.74 -12.01 3.84
CA ALA A 423 10.70 -12.62 3.01
C ALA A 423 10.77 -12.07 1.58
N ALA A 424 10.99 -10.76 1.41
CA ALA A 424 11.22 -10.11 0.13
C ALA A 424 12.56 -10.49 -0.53
N THR A 425 13.58 -10.85 0.27
CA THR A 425 14.91 -11.29 -0.20
C THR A 425 14.98 -12.81 -0.43
N SER A 426 14.16 -13.60 0.28
CA SER A 426 14.03 -15.04 0.07
C SER A 426 13.06 -15.34 -1.07
N SER A 427 12.08 -14.48 -1.34
CA SER A 427 11.27 -14.51 -2.57
C SER A 427 12.10 -14.20 -3.84
N SER A 428 13.24 -13.50 -3.71
CA SER A 428 14.20 -13.28 -4.81
C SER A 428 15.24 -14.40 -4.99
N SER A 429 15.19 -15.47 -4.18
CA SER A 429 16.09 -16.63 -4.33
C SER A 429 15.61 -17.71 -5.32
N SER A 430 14.45 -17.52 -5.96
CA SER A 430 14.04 -18.32 -7.13
C SER A 430 14.50 -17.62 -8.40
N SER A 431 15.40 -18.26 -9.16
CA SER A 431 15.90 -17.73 -10.43
C SER A 431 14.74 -17.49 -11.41
N ASN A 432 14.38 -16.23 -11.64
CA ASN A 432 13.44 -15.88 -12.69
C ASN A 432 14.07 -16.19 -14.05
N SER A 433 13.27 -16.74 -14.97
CA SER A 433 13.69 -17.07 -16.32
C SER A 433 13.02 -16.15 -17.31
N THR A 434 13.82 -15.49 -18.14
CA THR A 434 13.36 -14.72 -19.31
C THR A 434 13.63 -15.46 -20.63
N SER A 435 14.18 -16.67 -20.56
CA SER A 435 14.57 -17.44 -21.74
C SER A 435 13.40 -18.26 -22.30
N PHE A 436 13.35 -18.38 -23.63
CA PHE A 436 12.45 -19.27 -24.37
C PHE A 436 13.28 -20.20 -25.26
N SER A 437 12.82 -21.43 -25.46
CA SER A 437 13.42 -22.38 -26.41
C SER A 437 12.76 -22.31 -27.79
N GLY A 438 13.41 -22.89 -28.80
CA GLY A 438 12.79 -23.13 -30.11
C GLY A 438 12.59 -21.90 -31.01
N GLY A 439 13.31 -20.79 -30.77
CA GLY A 439 13.29 -19.60 -31.64
C GLY A 439 12.20 -18.58 -31.32
N PHE A 440 11.43 -18.78 -30.25
CA PHE A 440 10.49 -17.79 -29.75
C PHE A 440 11.24 -16.60 -29.13
N SER A 441 10.85 -15.38 -29.48
CA SER A 441 11.57 -14.14 -29.14
C SER A 441 10.70 -13.11 -28.41
N GLY A 442 9.58 -13.55 -27.82
CA GLY A 442 8.65 -12.67 -27.09
C GLY A 442 9.22 -12.06 -25.81
N ALA A 443 8.55 -11.03 -25.28
CA ALA A 443 8.88 -10.45 -23.98
C ALA A 443 8.16 -11.24 -22.89
N GLY A 444 8.90 -11.78 -21.94
CA GLY A 444 8.29 -12.42 -20.79
C GLY A 444 9.27 -12.91 -19.76
N VAL A 445 8.73 -13.18 -18.59
CA VAL A 445 9.45 -13.64 -17.41
C VAL A 445 8.59 -14.63 -16.66
N SER A 446 9.21 -15.65 -16.08
CA SER A 446 8.56 -16.56 -15.13
C SER A 446 9.42 -16.86 -13.93
N GLY A 447 8.80 -17.27 -12.84
CA GLY A 447 9.47 -17.63 -11.61
C GLY A 447 8.64 -18.57 -10.74
N ARG A 448 9.27 -19.10 -9.70
CA ARG A 448 8.60 -19.87 -8.65
C ARG A 448 8.19 -18.96 -7.51
N PHE A 449 7.13 -19.33 -6.79
CA PHE A 449 6.69 -18.65 -5.57
C PHE A 449 6.47 -19.62 -4.42
#